data_AF-A0A2V6R9I2-F1
#
_entry.id   AF-A0A2V6R9I2-F1
#
_cell.length_a   1.000
_cell.length_b   1.000
_cell.length_c   1.000
_cell.angle_alpha   90.00
_cell.angle_beta   90.00
_cell.angle_gamma   90.00
#
_symmetry.space_group_name_H-M   'P 1'
#
loop_
_entity.id
_entity.type
_entity.pdbx_description
1 polymer ?
#
loop_
_entity_poly.entity_id
_entity_poly.type
_entity_poly.pdbx_seq_one_letter_code
_entity_poly.pdbx_strand_id
1 'polypeptide(L)'
;WDLVDAWLPREVTLAWRLSRAAAIDRLLGRYVAGAAFASEAALVRLFGLPRADVAGSLARLARAGRVRVGCEVSGWPGRWVVVA
;
A
#
# COMPACT_ATOMS: atom_id res chain seq x y z
N TRP A 1 -8.31 -10.88 -22.82
CA TRP A 1 -8.36 -9.83 -21.77
C TRP A 1 -9.78 -9.70 -21.20
N ASP A 2 -10.78 -10.06 -21.98
CA ASP A 2 -12.20 -10.27 -21.68
C ASP A 2 -12.57 -11.35 -20.65
N LEU A 3 -11.70 -12.32 -20.35
CA LEU A 3 -12.08 -13.43 -19.47
C LEU A 3 -12.44 -13.00 -18.03
N VAL A 4 -11.71 -12.02 -17.49
CA VAL A 4 -11.98 -11.48 -16.14
C VAL A 4 -13.25 -10.62 -16.15
N ASP A 5 -13.43 -9.80 -17.18
CA ASP A 5 -14.63 -8.97 -17.37
C ASP A 5 -15.88 -9.84 -17.55
N ALA A 6 -15.76 -10.98 -18.22
CA ALA A 6 -16.86 -11.92 -18.43
C ALA A 6 -17.24 -12.70 -17.15
N TRP A 7 -16.26 -13.08 -16.33
CA TRP A 7 -16.50 -13.92 -15.15
C TRP A 7 -16.74 -13.11 -13.87
N LEU A 8 -16.18 -11.90 -13.77
CA LEU A 8 -16.23 -11.03 -12.59
C LEU A 8 -16.61 -9.58 -12.97
N PRO A 9 -17.74 -9.36 -13.66
CA PRO A 9 -18.11 -8.04 -14.21
C PRO A 9 -18.28 -6.98 -13.12
N ARG A 10 -18.73 -7.37 -11.92
CA ARG A 10 -18.91 -6.47 -10.79
C ARG A 10 -17.57 -5.97 -10.28
N GLU A 11 -16.63 -6.88 -10.03
CA GLU A 11 -15.30 -6.57 -9.48
C GLU A 11 -14.50 -5.69 -10.45
N VAL A 12 -14.61 -5.96 -11.75
CA VAL A 12 -14.03 -5.13 -12.81
C VAL A 12 -14.62 -3.72 -12.81
N THR A 13 -15.95 -3.60 -12.73
CA THR A 13 -16.60 -2.29 -12.64
C THR A 13 -16.14 -1.51 -11.40
N LEU A 14 -15.97 -2.20 -10.27
CA LEU A 14 -15.44 -1.58 -9.05
C LEU A 14 -13.98 -1.14 -9.22
N ALA A 15 -13.17 -1.93 -9.92
CA ALA A 15 -11.78 -1.61 -10.22
C ALA A 15 -11.66 -0.38 -11.13
N TRP A 16 -12.51 -0.25 -12.15
CA TRP A 16 -12.54 0.92 -13.04
C TRP A 16 -12.89 2.23 -12.33
N ARG A 17 -13.68 2.15 -11.25
CA ARG A 17 -14.03 3.32 -10.44
C ARG A 17 -12.93 3.71 -9.46
N LEU A 18 -11.87 2.91 -9.33
CA LEU A 18 -10.82 3.16 -8.36
C LEU A 18 -9.79 4.14 -8.91
N SER A 19 -9.59 5.26 -8.22
CA SER A 19 -8.45 6.12 -8.52
C SER A 19 -7.15 5.39 -8.21
N ARG A 20 -6.08 5.73 -8.94
CA ARG A 20 -4.73 5.20 -8.68
C ARG A 20 -4.33 5.34 -7.22
N ALA A 21 -4.58 6.51 -6.62
CA ALA A 21 -4.27 6.76 -5.22
C ALA A 21 -5.01 5.80 -4.27
N ALA A 22 -6.31 5.58 -4.51
CA ALA A 22 -7.11 4.64 -3.73
C ALA A 22 -6.66 3.18 -3.92
N ALA A 23 -6.22 2.81 -5.13
CA ALA A 23 -5.65 1.48 -5.41
C ALA A 23 -4.40 1.24 -4.58
N ILE A 24 -3.50 2.22 -4.56
CA ILE A 24 -2.24 2.13 -3.82
C ILE A 24 -2.50 2.08 -2.31
N ASP A 25 -3.43 2.90 -1.80
CA ASP A 25 -3.82 2.86 -0.38
C ASP A 25 -4.35 1.49 0.04
N ARG A 26 -5.19 0.86 -0.81
CA ARG A 26 -5.69 -0.49 -0.56
C ARG A 26 -4.57 -1.53 -0.62
N LEU A 27 -3.70 -1.45 -1.63
CA LEU A 27 -2.58 -2.38 -1.81
C LEU A 27 -1.61 -2.33 -0.64
N LEU A 28 -1.07 -1.15 -0.33
CA LEU A 28 -0.09 -0.98 0.74
C LEU A 28 -0.71 -1.25 2.12
N GLY A 29 -1.94 -0.77 2.34
CA GLY A 29 -2.66 -1.03 3.59
C GLY A 29 -2.91 -2.52 3.83
N ARG A 30 -3.25 -3.29 2.78
CA ARG A 30 -3.44 -4.74 2.89
C ARG A 30 -2.13 -5.47 3.09
N TYR A 31 -1.07 -5.07 2.39
CA TYR A 31 0.24 -5.68 2.52
C TYR A 31 0.82 -5.47 3.93
N VAL A 32 0.87 -4.23 4.42
CA VAL A 32 1.44 -3.92 5.74
C VAL A 32 0.63 -4.56 6.88
N ALA A 33 -0.69 -4.66 6.73
CA ALA A 33 -1.52 -5.39 7.70
C ALA A 33 -1.17 -6.89 7.78
N GLY A 34 -0.71 -7.50 6.69
CA GLY A 34 -0.26 -8.89 6.66
C GLY A 34 1.21 -9.06 7.08
N ALA A 35 2.09 -8.18 6.60
CA ALA A 35 3.52 -8.24 6.87
C ALA A 35 3.91 -7.69 8.25
N ALA A 36 3.02 -6.96 8.91
CA ALA A 36 3.20 -6.19 10.15
C ALA A 36 4.23 -5.05 10.09
N PHE A 37 5.26 -5.15 9.22
CA PHE A 37 6.26 -4.10 9.02
C PHE A 37 6.83 -4.12 7.59
N ALA A 38 7.32 -2.97 7.15
CA ALA A 38 8.07 -2.81 5.90
C ALA A 38 8.92 -1.52 5.94
N SER A 39 9.79 -1.32 4.95
CA SER A 39 10.39 0.00 4.69
C SER A 39 9.77 0.63 3.44
N GLU A 40 9.73 1.97 3.37
CA GLU A 40 9.23 2.69 2.18
C GLU A 40 9.97 2.26 0.91
N ALA A 41 11.30 2.11 1.00
CA ALA A 41 12.12 1.65 -0.12
C ALA A 41 11.76 0.22 -0.57
N ALA A 42 11.47 -0.68 0.36
CA ALA A 42 11.00 -2.02 0.03
C ALA A 42 9.64 -1.99 -0.67
N LEU A 43 8.71 -1.14 -0.22
CA LEU A 43 7.38 -1.00 -0.85
C LEU A 43 7.47 -0.43 -2.27
N VAL A 44 8.32 0.58 -2.49
CA VAL A 44 8.63 1.13 -3.82
C VAL A 44 9.13 0.03 -4.75
N ARG A 45 10.13 -0.75 -4.30
CA ARG A 45 10.76 -1.78 -5.11
C ARG A 45 9.83 -2.97 -5.37
N LEU A 46 9.14 -3.46 -4.34
CA LEU A 46 8.29 -4.65 -4.42
C LEU A 46 7.12 -4.45 -5.38
N PHE A 47 6.51 -3.26 -5.37
CA PHE A 47 5.34 -2.98 -6.18
C PHE A 47 5.64 -2.16 -7.45
N GLY A 48 6.90 -1.79 -7.69
CA GLY A 48 7.29 -0.98 -8.84
C GLY A 48 6.59 0.38 -8.89
N LEU A 49 6.30 0.97 -7.73
CA LEU A 49 5.53 2.22 -7.62
C LEU A 49 6.44 3.44 -7.54
N PRO A 50 6.03 4.60 -8.12
CA PRO A 50 6.73 5.86 -7.90
C PRO A 50 6.85 6.18 -6.41
N ARG A 51 8.01 6.69 -6.00
CA ARG A 51 8.25 7.03 -4.59
C ARG A 51 7.23 8.02 -4.03
N ALA A 52 6.84 9.01 -4.82
CA ALA A 52 5.81 9.99 -4.42
C ALA A 52 4.44 9.34 -4.15
N ASP A 53 4.05 8.34 -4.95
CA ASP A 53 2.80 7.61 -4.75
C ASP A 53 2.82 6.82 -3.44
N VAL A 54 3.94 6.15 -3.14
CA VAL A 54 4.13 5.38 -1.90
C VAL A 54 4.14 6.31 -0.69
N ALA A 55 4.93 7.39 -0.72
CA ALA A 55 5.00 8.35 0.38
C ALA A 55 3.63 8.99 0.65
N GLY A 56 2.91 9.41 -0.40
CA GLY A 56 1.56 9.96 -0.28
C GLY A 56 0.55 8.97 0.30
N SER A 57 0.65 7.69 -0.07
CA SER A 57 -0.18 6.62 0.46
C SER A 57 0.10 6.34 1.95
N LEU A 58 1.37 6.20 2.31
CA LEU A 58 1.80 6.00 3.69
C LEU A 58 1.36 7.15 4.61
N ALA A 59 1.43 8.40 4.12
CA ALA A 59 0.92 9.56 4.85
C ALA A 59 -0.60 9.48 5.07
N ARG A 60 -1.38 9.04 4.07
CA ARG A 60 -2.83 8.84 4.22
C ARG A 60 -3.17 7.70 5.19
N LEU A 61 -2.45 6.58 5.09
CA LEU A 61 -2.64 5.43 5.99
C LEU A 61 -2.25 5.76 7.43
N ALA A 62 -1.19 6.55 7.63
CA ALA A 62 -0.79 7.01 8.96
C ALA A 62 -1.83 7.95 9.57
N ARG A 63 -2.35 8.91 8.79
CA ARG A 63 -3.45 9.79 9.23
C ARG A 63 -4.71 9.02 9.60
N ALA A 64 -4.98 7.93 8.89
CA ALA A 64 -6.10 7.03 9.19
C ALA A 64 -5.82 6.06 10.37
N GLY A 65 -4.67 6.18 11.03
CA GLY A 65 -4.31 5.33 12.18
C GLY A 65 -4.09 3.86 11.81
N ARG A 66 -3.76 3.55 10.56
CA ARG A 66 -3.56 2.17 10.09
C ARG A 66 -2.12 1.71 10.15
N VAL A 67 -1.18 2.65 10.10
CA VAL A 67 0.25 2.41 10.18
C VAL A 67 0.93 3.53 10.94
N ARG A 68 2.10 3.24 11.51
CA ARG A 68 3.06 4.20 12.03
C ARG A 68 4.22 4.28 11.05
N VAL A 69 4.62 5.49 10.66
CA VAL A 69 5.71 5.73 9.70
C VAL A 69 6.93 6.31 10.40
N GLY A 70 8.12 6.07 9.86
CA GLY A 70 9.37 6.63 10.41
C GLY A 70 9.85 5.96 11.71
N CYS A 71 9.31 4.78 12.04
CA CYS A 71 9.67 4.05 13.24
C CYS A 71 11.13 3.60 13.21
N GLU A 72 11.82 3.74 14.33
CA GLU A 72 13.09 3.07 14.58
C GLU A 72 12.79 1.74 15.27
N VAL A 73 13.44 0.67 14.81
CA VAL A 73 13.33 -0.66 15.40
C VAL A 73 14.71 -1.06 15.89
N SER A 74 14.82 -1.36 17.19
CA SER A 74 16.10 -1.72 17.80
C SER A 74 16.73 -2.93 17.08
N GLY A 75 18.00 -2.82 16.70
CA GLY A 75 18.73 -3.84 15.95
C GLY A 75 18.46 -3.86 14.45
N TRP A 76 17.60 -2.99 13.92
CA TRP A 76 17.24 -2.93 12.50
C TRP A 76 17.51 -1.54 11.92
N PRO A 77 18.47 -1.39 10.99
CA PRO A 77 18.83 -0.08 10.47
C PRO A 77 17.70 0.55 9.65
N GLY A 78 17.64 1.89 9.67
CA GLY A 78 16.75 2.68 8.84
C GLY A 78 15.42 3.04 9.50
N ARG A 79 14.46 3.45 8.66
CA ARG A 79 13.13 3.92 9.05
C ARG A 79 12.07 2.95 8.55
N TRP A 80 11.20 2.55 9.45
CA TRP A 80 10.21 1.50 9.24
C TRP A 80 8.79 2.06 9.22
N VAL A 81 7.94 1.38 8.48
CA VAL A 81 6.49 1.46 8.54
C VAL A 81 6.03 0.23 9.29
N VAL A 82 5.27 0.42 10.36
CA VAL A 82 4.75 -0.67 11.20
C VAL A 82 3.23 -0.56 11.24
N VAL A 83 2.54 -1.69 11.25
CA VAL A 83 1.08 -1.70 11.49
C VAL A 83 0.77 -1.02 12.82
N ALA A 84 -0.30 -0.22 12.85
CA ALA A 84 -0.73 0.49 14.06
C ALA A 84 -1.59 -0.40 14.96
#